data_AF-A0A016UVP4-F1
#
_entry.id   AF-A0A016UVP4-F1
#
_cell.length_a   1.000
_cell.length_b   1.000
_cell.length_c   1.000
_cell.angle_alpha   90.00
_cell.angle_beta   90.00
_cell.angle_gamma   90.00
#
_symmetry.space_group_name_H-M   'P 1'
#
loop_
_entity.id
_entity.type
_entity.pdbx_description
1 polymer ?
#
loop_
_entity_poly.entity_id
_entity_poly.type
_entity_poly.pdbx_seq_one_letter_code
_entity_poly.pdbx_strand_id
1 'polypeptide(L)'
;MHLFQWSPRSHLQINLMLQVYVPCRYIPEYCSVSDFENLFGHQPTVRTYCPGRLILMGEHIDHHGYCVISMTTHEGTEILAARNGRSEIRIVSKDPDEQHPAREATIPLPSSWSGTKTPEWHDYVLCGWKAIMDYLGDVQIGFDMLVHERIPKSCGAGSTTSLVVASALTTWAICTNEGFGDLTRFV
;
A
#
# COMPACT_ATOMS: atom_id res chain seq x y z
N MET A 1 18.80 -11.83 -16.33
CA MET A 1 18.41 -11.04 -15.16
C MET A 1 17.65 -9.82 -15.67
N HIS A 2 16.38 -10.02 -16.02
CA HIS A 2 15.48 -9.01 -16.59
C HIS A 2 14.22 -9.03 -15.74
N LEU A 3 14.09 -8.09 -14.82
CA LEU A 3 12.88 -7.89 -14.03
C LEU A 3 12.38 -6.47 -14.35
N PHE A 4 11.11 -6.42 -14.74
CA PHE A 4 10.32 -5.24 -15.11
C PHE A 4 10.57 -4.65 -16.50
N GLN A 5 9.91 -5.26 -17.49
CA GLN A 5 9.55 -4.59 -18.75
C GLN A 5 8.01 -4.55 -18.81
N TRP A 6 7.45 -3.35 -18.76
CA TRP A 6 5.99 -3.12 -18.81
C TRP A 6 5.51 -3.24 -20.26
N SER A 7 4.56 -4.15 -20.53
CA SER A 7 3.96 -4.36 -21.84
C SER A 7 2.48 -3.95 -21.82
N PRO A 8 2.01 -3.10 -22.75
CA PRO A 8 0.67 -2.50 -22.71
C PRO A 8 -0.47 -3.44 -23.19
N ARG A 9 -0.23 -4.75 -23.30
CA ARG A 9 -1.18 -5.70 -23.95
C ARG A 9 -1.48 -7.00 -23.19
N SER A 10 -1.19 -7.08 -21.91
CA SER A 10 -1.71 -8.16 -21.08
C SER A 10 -2.77 -7.58 -20.16
N HIS A 11 -4.02 -8.04 -20.33
CA HIS A 11 -5.03 -7.93 -19.29
C HIS A 11 -4.37 -8.27 -17.96
N LEU A 12 -4.23 -7.26 -17.09
CA LEU A 12 -3.75 -7.42 -15.75
C LEU A 12 -4.85 -8.21 -15.04
N GLN A 13 -4.86 -9.54 -15.21
CA GLN A 13 -5.47 -10.38 -14.21
C GLN A 13 -4.67 -10.07 -12.96
N ILE A 14 -5.27 -9.27 -12.10
CA ILE A 14 -4.99 -9.23 -10.68
C ILE A 14 -5.27 -10.65 -10.18
N ASN A 15 -4.40 -11.60 -10.53
CA ASN A 15 -4.23 -12.88 -9.84
C ASN A 15 -3.42 -12.60 -8.57
N LEU A 16 -3.77 -11.53 -7.85
CA LEU A 16 -3.74 -11.59 -6.40
C LEU A 16 -4.83 -12.63 -6.08
N MET A 17 -4.42 -13.89 -5.93
CA MET A 17 -5.22 -14.85 -5.18
C MET A 17 -5.42 -14.26 -3.78
N LEU A 18 -6.46 -13.44 -3.66
CA LEU A 18 -7.16 -13.08 -2.45
C LEU A 18 -7.90 -14.34 -1.98
N GLN A 19 -7.13 -15.37 -1.63
CA GLN A 19 -7.62 -16.47 -0.81
C GLN A 19 -6.83 -16.46 0.49
N VAL A 20 -6.94 -15.33 1.19
CA VAL A 20 -6.73 -15.32 2.64
C VAL A 20 -7.94 -14.64 3.26
N TYR A 21 -8.97 -15.45 3.52
CA TYR A 21 -10.04 -15.07 4.43
C TYR A 21 -9.53 -15.30 5.85
N VAL A 22 -8.80 -14.31 6.38
CA VAL A 22 -8.68 -14.12 7.83
C VAL A 22 -9.46 -12.85 8.10
N PRO A 23 -10.57 -12.91 8.87
CA PRO A 23 -11.24 -11.68 9.27
C PRO A 23 -10.24 -10.89 10.10
N CYS A 24 -9.68 -9.82 9.53
CA CYS A 24 -8.95 -8.83 10.30
C CYS A 24 -10.00 -8.10 11.14
N ARG A 25 -10.47 -8.74 12.22
CA ARG A 25 -11.53 -8.22 13.09
C ARG A 25 -11.14 -6.90 13.78
N TYR A 26 -9.87 -6.52 13.68
CA TYR A 26 -9.33 -5.31 14.25
C TYR A 26 -8.26 -4.75 13.32
N ILE A 27 -8.44 -3.50 12.89
CA ILE A 27 -7.37 -2.70 12.29
C ILE A 27 -6.50 -2.24 13.46
N PRO A 28 -5.22 -2.66 13.56
CA PRO A 28 -4.35 -2.21 14.62
C PRO A 28 -4.18 -0.69 14.54
N GLU A 29 -4.02 -0.04 15.69
CA GLU A 29 -3.85 1.41 15.78
C GLU A 29 -2.41 1.74 16.15
N TYR A 30 -1.45 1.41 15.27
CA TYR A 30 -0.03 1.68 15.54
C TYR A 30 0.27 3.17 15.41
N CYS A 31 -0.30 3.83 14.40
CA CYS A 31 -0.27 5.28 14.27
C CYS A 31 -1.49 5.93 14.93
N SER A 32 -1.21 6.95 15.74
CA SER A 32 -2.25 7.79 16.34
C SER A 32 -2.78 8.80 15.33
N VAL A 33 -4.02 9.26 15.53
CA VAL A 33 -4.58 10.38 14.74
C VAL A 33 -3.73 11.65 14.94
N SER A 34 -3.22 11.87 16.15
CA SER A 34 -2.33 12.98 16.46
C SER A 34 -1.01 12.94 15.70
N ASP A 35 -0.45 11.75 15.42
CA ASP A 35 0.77 11.63 14.61
C ASP A 35 0.53 12.20 13.20
N PHE A 36 -0.63 11.87 12.62
CA PHE A 36 -1.02 12.36 11.30
C PHE A 36 -1.31 13.87 11.33
N GLU A 37 -2.06 14.35 12.33
CA GLU A 37 -2.35 15.79 12.50
C GLU A 37 -1.08 16.62 12.67
N ASN A 38 -0.09 16.13 13.42
CA ASN A 38 1.18 16.82 13.63
C ASN A 38 2.00 16.93 12.33
N LEU A 39 1.92 15.94 11.45
CA LEU A 39 2.65 15.92 10.18
C LEU A 39 1.97 16.76 9.09
N PHE A 40 0.64 16.65 8.98
CA PHE A 40 -0.10 17.22 7.84
C PHE A 40 -0.97 18.42 8.19
N GLY A 41 -1.22 18.68 9.47
CA GLY A 41 -2.03 19.80 9.96
C GLY A 41 -3.54 19.60 9.90
N HIS A 42 -4.01 18.37 9.63
CA HIS A 42 -5.43 18.01 9.61
C HIS A 42 -5.63 16.54 9.98
N GLN A 43 -6.88 16.14 10.22
CA GLN A 43 -7.21 14.75 10.57
C GLN A 43 -7.15 13.82 9.36
N PRO A 44 -6.76 12.54 9.56
CA PRO A 44 -6.94 11.50 8.56
C PRO A 44 -8.43 11.17 8.43
N THR A 45 -8.87 10.80 7.23
CA THR A 45 -10.27 10.40 6.96
C THR A 45 -10.39 8.89 6.79
N VAL A 46 -9.29 8.20 6.48
CA VAL A 46 -9.23 6.77 6.21
C VAL A 46 -8.07 6.16 6.97
N ARG A 47 -8.31 5.00 7.57
CA ARG A 47 -7.31 4.06 8.08
C ARG A 47 -7.44 2.75 7.32
N THR A 48 -6.34 2.25 6.81
CA THR A 48 -6.26 0.98 6.08
C THR A 48 -5.22 0.09 6.72
N TYR A 49 -5.48 -1.21 6.76
CA TYR A 49 -4.48 -2.19 7.17
C TYR A 49 -4.44 -3.39 6.24
N CYS A 50 -3.23 -3.77 5.84
CA CYS A 50 -2.97 -5.01 5.14
C CYS A 50 -1.98 -5.86 5.96
N PRO A 51 -2.30 -7.12 6.30
CA PRO A 51 -1.32 -8.01 6.88
C PRO A 51 -0.25 -8.39 5.85
N GLY A 52 0.96 -8.68 6.34
CA GLY A 52 1.97 -9.36 5.54
C GLY A 52 1.56 -10.81 5.21
N ARG A 53 2.33 -11.44 4.33
CA ARG A 53 2.17 -12.86 4.00
C ARG A 53 3.50 -13.59 4.04
N LEU A 54 3.46 -14.85 4.45
CA LEU A 54 4.55 -15.80 4.40
C LEU A 54 4.19 -16.94 3.44
N ILE A 55 5.14 -17.35 2.61
CA ILE A 55 5.02 -18.55 1.78
C ILE A 55 5.63 -19.70 2.58
N LEU A 56 4.83 -20.72 2.89
CA LEU A 56 5.28 -21.91 3.63
C LEU A 56 5.84 -22.98 2.69
N MET A 57 5.23 -23.14 1.51
CA MET A 57 5.70 -24.04 0.45
C MET A 57 5.32 -23.50 -0.92
N GLY A 58 6.14 -23.83 -1.91
CA GLY A 58 5.94 -23.40 -3.30
C GLY A 58 6.53 -22.02 -3.60
N GLU A 59 7.69 -21.70 -3.03
CA GLU A 59 8.42 -20.51 -3.46
C GLU A 59 8.83 -20.67 -4.94
N HIS A 60 8.71 -19.60 -5.73
CA HIS A 60 9.08 -19.56 -7.15
C HIS A 60 8.31 -20.50 -8.09
N ILE A 61 7.15 -21.03 -7.70
CA ILE A 61 6.27 -21.80 -8.60
C ILE A 61 4.93 -21.10 -8.89
N ASP A 62 4.64 -20.04 -8.15
CA ASP A 62 3.45 -19.19 -8.31
C ASP A 62 3.35 -18.55 -9.70
N HIS A 63 4.46 -17.99 -10.20
CA HIS A 63 4.53 -17.40 -11.53
C HIS A 63 4.43 -18.42 -12.68
N HIS A 64 4.50 -19.71 -12.36
CA HIS A 64 4.26 -20.80 -13.30
C HIS A 64 2.82 -21.36 -13.23
N GLY A 65 1.95 -20.75 -12.41
CA GLY A 65 0.55 -21.16 -12.27
C GLY A 65 0.32 -22.35 -11.33
N TYR A 66 1.34 -22.76 -10.57
CA TYR A 66 1.19 -23.82 -9.56
C TYR A 66 0.65 -23.27 -8.23
N CYS A 67 0.01 -24.17 -7.47
CA CYS A 67 -0.51 -23.84 -6.16
C CYS A 67 0.63 -23.57 -5.17
N VAL A 68 0.43 -22.58 -4.29
CA VAL A 68 1.33 -22.25 -3.19
C VAL A 68 0.58 -22.31 -1.87
N ILE A 69 1.27 -22.69 -0.79
CA ILE A 69 0.71 -22.66 0.55
C ILE A 69 1.24 -21.40 1.25
N SER A 70 0.34 -20.48 1.57
CA SER A 70 0.69 -19.21 2.22
C SER A 70 -0.18 -18.93 3.44
N MET A 71 0.36 -18.17 4.37
CA MET A 71 -0.31 -17.72 5.58
C MET A 71 -0.06 -16.24 5.80
N THR A 72 -1.06 -15.49 6.27
CA THR A 72 -0.87 -14.09 6.69
C THR A 72 -0.14 -13.99 8.01
N THR A 73 0.68 -12.95 8.14
CA THR A 73 1.35 -12.62 9.40
C THR A 73 0.43 -11.75 10.26
N HIS A 74 0.71 -11.72 11.57
CA HIS A 74 0.06 -10.77 12.48
C HIS A 74 0.53 -9.33 12.24
N GLU A 75 1.78 -9.16 11.80
CA GLU A 75 2.32 -7.85 11.45
C GLU A 75 2.00 -7.48 10.00
N GLY A 76 1.90 -6.19 9.72
CA GLY A 76 1.41 -5.68 8.44
C GLY A 76 1.81 -4.24 8.16
N THR A 77 1.17 -3.67 7.15
CA THR A 77 1.26 -2.26 6.80
C THR A 77 -0.05 -1.56 7.19
N GLU A 78 0.08 -0.56 8.04
CA GLU A 78 -0.98 0.39 8.35
C GLU A 78 -0.77 1.68 7.56
N ILE A 79 -1.87 2.26 7.07
CA ILE A 79 -1.87 3.56 6.40
C ILE A 79 -3.00 4.44 6.94
N LEU A 80 -2.67 5.67 7.32
CA LEU A 80 -3.63 6.75 7.55
C LEU A 80 -3.58 7.71 6.36
N ALA A 81 -4.74 8.15 5.86
CA ALA A 81 -4.78 9.08 4.75
C ALA A 81 -5.98 10.03 4.77
N ALA A 82 -5.81 11.18 4.14
CA ALA A 82 -6.87 12.15 3.91
C ALA A 82 -6.61 12.97 2.63
N ARG A 83 -7.68 13.40 1.96
CA ARG A 83 -7.58 14.36 0.85
C ARG A 83 -7.03 15.69 1.38
N ASN A 84 -6.06 16.25 0.67
CA ASN A 84 -5.37 17.46 1.12
C ASN A 84 -5.83 18.74 0.37
N GLY A 85 -6.64 18.58 -0.68
CA GLY A 85 -7.12 19.70 -1.51
C GLY A 85 -6.03 20.36 -2.38
N ARG A 86 -4.84 19.76 -2.44
CA ARG A 86 -3.70 20.23 -3.24
C ARG A 86 -3.55 19.40 -4.51
N SER A 87 -2.64 19.81 -5.38
CA SER A 87 -2.26 19.07 -6.58
C SER A 87 -0.98 18.26 -6.35
N GLU A 88 -0.91 17.57 -5.21
CA GLU A 88 0.24 16.74 -4.82
C GLU A 88 -0.19 15.58 -3.92
N ILE A 89 0.53 14.47 -4.00
CA ILE A 89 0.46 13.36 -3.04
C ILE A 89 1.66 13.48 -2.11
N ARG A 90 1.43 13.59 -0.80
CA ARG A 90 2.51 13.61 0.21
C ARG A 90 2.50 12.30 0.97
N ILE A 91 3.64 11.61 1.00
CA ILE A 91 3.80 10.29 1.62
C ILE A 91 4.88 10.40 2.69
N VAL A 92 4.54 10.05 3.92
CA VAL A 92 5.47 9.97 5.05
C VAL A 92 5.51 8.54 5.55
N SER A 93 6.68 7.93 5.63
CA SER A 93 6.90 6.60 6.22
C SER A 93 7.54 6.76 7.59
N LYS A 94 6.84 6.29 8.63
CA LYS A 94 7.32 6.24 10.01
C LYS A 94 7.99 4.89 10.27
N ASP A 95 9.22 4.92 10.78
CA ASP A 95 9.91 3.71 11.24
C ASP A 95 9.28 3.23 12.55
N PRO A 96 8.93 1.94 12.69
CA PRO A 96 8.28 1.43 13.88
C PRO A 96 9.11 1.52 15.16
N ASP A 97 10.45 1.52 15.05
CA ASP A 97 11.33 1.61 16.21
C ASP A 97 11.86 3.03 16.46
N GLU A 98 11.45 4.01 15.64
CA GLU A 98 11.93 5.41 15.65
C GLU A 98 13.48 5.55 15.59
N GLN A 99 14.17 4.47 15.22
CA GLN A 99 15.64 4.42 15.13
C GLN A 99 16.16 5.17 13.89
N HIS A 100 15.28 5.43 12.93
CA HIS A 100 15.60 6.10 11.68
C HIS A 100 14.66 7.28 11.45
N PRO A 101 15.17 8.38 10.85
CA PRO A 101 14.33 9.52 10.51
C PRO A 101 13.21 9.09 9.57
N ALA A 102 12.05 9.74 9.73
CA ALA A 102 10.93 9.55 8.83
C ALA A 102 11.37 9.83 7.39
N ARG A 103 10.88 9.01 6.46
CA ARG A 103 11.15 9.18 5.03
C ARG A 103 9.95 9.86 4.40
N GLU A 104 10.21 10.88 3.60
CA GLU A 104 9.16 11.68 2.98
C GLU A 104 9.32 11.66 1.46
N ALA A 105 8.20 11.63 0.75
CA ALA A 105 8.13 11.76 -0.70
C ALA A 105 6.92 12.63 -1.07
N THR A 106 7.12 13.58 -1.98
CA THR A 106 6.03 14.41 -2.52
C THR A 106 5.97 14.25 -4.02
N ILE A 107 4.79 13.91 -4.53
CA ILE A 107 4.57 13.60 -5.94
C ILE A 107 3.60 14.63 -6.51
N PRO A 108 4.04 15.49 -7.45
CA PRO A 108 3.16 16.48 -8.06
C PRO A 108 2.10 15.81 -8.94
N LEU A 109 0.90 16.38 -8.97
CA LEU A 109 -0.20 15.95 -9.83
C LEU A 109 -0.49 17.02 -10.90
N PRO A 110 -0.80 16.62 -12.15
CA PRO A 110 -0.92 15.24 -12.61
C PRO A 110 0.46 14.55 -12.75
N SER A 111 0.57 13.33 -12.26
CA SER A 111 1.75 12.49 -12.35
C SER A 111 1.62 11.54 -13.53
N SER A 112 2.68 11.44 -14.33
CA SER A 112 2.80 10.47 -15.43
C SER A 112 3.63 9.24 -15.03
N TRP A 113 3.73 8.95 -13.74
CA TRP A 113 4.56 7.85 -13.24
C TRP A 113 4.10 6.49 -13.79
N SER A 114 5.04 5.70 -14.30
CA SER A 114 4.80 4.41 -14.96
C SER A 114 5.81 3.34 -14.55
N GLY A 115 6.34 3.44 -13.33
CA GLY A 115 7.40 2.57 -12.81
C GLY A 115 8.82 3.08 -13.05
N THR A 116 9.78 2.46 -12.37
CA THR A 116 11.21 2.79 -12.41
C THR A 116 12.06 1.51 -12.45
N LYS A 117 13.29 1.64 -12.98
CA LYS A 117 14.29 0.56 -12.97
C LYS A 117 15.09 0.51 -11.67
N THR A 118 15.10 1.61 -10.92
CA THR A 118 15.80 1.76 -9.65
C THR A 118 14.77 2.18 -8.60
N PRO A 119 14.00 1.21 -8.05
CA PRO A 119 12.90 1.51 -7.16
C PRO A 119 13.38 2.03 -5.82
N GLU A 120 12.83 3.18 -5.44
CA GLU A 120 12.85 3.68 -4.08
C GLU A 120 11.63 3.15 -3.30
N TRP A 121 11.59 3.41 -2.00
CA TRP A 121 10.52 2.88 -1.14
C TRP A 121 9.12 3.40 -1.52
N HIS A 122 9.02 4.66 -1.94
CA HIS A 122 7.73 5.28 -2.31
C HIS A 122 7.22 4.81 -3.67
N ASP A 123 8.06 4.24 -4.53
CA ASP A 123 7.64 3.64 -5.79
C ASP A 123 6.69 2.46 -5.57
N TYR A 124 6.84 1.72 -4.46
CA TYR A 124 5.90 0.66 -4.10
C TYR A 124 4.52 1.20 -3.71
N VAL A 125 4.46 2.36 -3.06
CA VAL A 125 3.20 3.06 -2.80
C VAL A 125 2.57 3.51 -4.12
N LEU A 126 3.39 4.04 -5.03
CA LEU A 126 2.96 4.48 -6.36
C LEU A 126 2.47 3.32 -7.25
N CYS A 127 3.00 2.10 -7.10
CA CYS A 127 2.43 0.91 -7.75
C CYS A 127 0.95 0.72 -7.38
N GLY A 128 0.63 0.82 -6.08
CA GLY A 128 -0.75 0.68 -5.59
C GLY A 128 -1.65 1.81 -6.09
N TRP A 129 -1.17 3.05 -6.02
CA TRP A 129 -1.87 4.21 -6.57
C TRP A 129 -2.16 4.06 -8.07
N LYS A 130 -1.13 3.72 -8.86
CA LYS A 130 -1.22 3.59 -10.31
C LYS A 130 -2.22 2.51 -10.73
N ALA A 131 -2.24 1.38 -10.03
CA ALA A 131 -3.20 0.30 -10.29
C ALA A 131 -4.65 0.79 -10.15
N ILE A 132 -4.94 1.61 -9.14
CA ILE A 132 -6.27 2.20 -8.95
C ILE A 132 -6.56 3.28 -9.97
N MET A 133 -5.58 4.12 -10.33
CA MET A 133 -5.75 5.11 -11.41
C MET A 133 -6.09 4.44 -12.74
N ASP A 134 -5.39 3.36 -13.10
CA ASP A 134 -5.66 2.60 -14.32
C ASP A 134 -7.05 1.97 -14.31
N TYR A 135 -7.54 1.57 -13.14
CA TYR A 135 -8.87 0.99 -12.99
C TYR A 135 -10.00 2.04 -13.05
N LEU A 136 -9.81 3.20 -12.41
CA LEU A 136 -10.82 4.25 -12.30
C LEU A 136 -10.83 5.23 -13.49
N GLY A 137 -9.87 5.14 -14.42
CA GLY A 137 -9.77 6.05 -15.57
C GLY A 137 -9.02 7.34 -15.27
N ASP A 138 -7.94 7.26 -14.49
CA ASP A 138 -6.96 8.32 -14.20
C ASP A 138 -7.50 9.52 -13.39
N VAL A 139 -8.31 9.24 -12.37
CA VAL A 139 -8.85 10.25 -11.45
C VAL A 139 -7.80 10.64 -10.40
N GLN A 140 -6.89 11.55 -10.78
CA GLN A 140 -5.79 11.99 -9.92
C GLN A 140 -6.23 13.06 -8.91
N ILE A 141 -6.25 12.71 -7.64
CA ILE A 141 -6.63 13.58 -6.51
C ILE A 141 -5.45 13.69 -5.55
N GLY A 142 -5.19 14.90 -5.03
CA GLY A 142 -4.17 15.11 -4.00
C GLY A 142 -4.62 14.60 -2.63
N PHE A 143 -3.71 13.87 -1.97
CA PHE A 143 -3.93 13.34 -0.62
C PHE A 143 -2.62 13.19 0.14
N ASP A 144 -2.74 13.12 1.45
CA ASP A 144 -1.64 12.87 2.36
C ASP A 144 -1.74 11.46 2.93
N MET A 145 -0.60 10.81 3.08
CA MET A 145 -0.50 9.40 3.47
C MET A 145 0.61 9.22 4.51
N LEU A 146 0.24 8.75 5.70
CA LEU A 146 1.17 8.27 6.72
C LEU A 146 1.21 6.74 6.66
N VAL A 147 2.38 6.20 6.36
CA VAL A 147 2.64 4.77 6.23
C VAL A 147 3.42 4.28 7.43
N HIS A 148 2.94 3.19 8.03
CA HIS A 148 3.62 2.48 9.11
C HIS A 148 3.71 0.99 8.79
N GLU A 149 4.93 0.49 8.69
CA GLU A 149 5.20 -0.91 8.36
C GLU A 149 5.87 -1.60 9.54
N ARG A 150 5.26 -2.67 10.06
CA ARG A 150 5.80 -3.44 11.19
C ARG A 150 6.27 -4.84 10.79
N ILE A 151 6.53 -5.06 9.50
CA ILE A 151 6.97 -6.36 8.99
C ILE A 151 8.50 -6.47 9.12
N PRO A 152 9.04 -7.48 9.83
CA PRO A 152 10.48 -7.67 9.95
C PRO A 152 11.16 -7.79 8.59
N LYS A 153 12.14 -6.91 8.32
CA LYS A 153 12.85 -6.82 7.03
C LYS A 153 13.63 -8.11 6.66
N SER A 154 13.85 -9.02 7.60
CA SER A 154 14.74 -10.19 7.48
C SER A 154 14.07 -11.52 7.09
N CYS A 155 12.75 -11.58 6.92
CA CYS A 155 12.03 -12.87 6.81
C CYS A 155 11.51 -13.26 5.42
N GLY A 156 11.85 -12.53 4.34
CA GLY A 156 11.22 -12.78 3.01
C GLY A 156 9.69 -12.62 3.04
N ALA A 157 9.17 -12.02 4.11
CA ALA A 157 7.76 -12.03 4.45
C ALA A 157 7.06 -10.87 3.75
N GLY A 158 6.81 -10.98 2.44
CA GLY A 158 5.77 -10.23 1.72
C GLY A 158 5.61 -8.71 1.99
N SER A 159 6.63 -8.03 2.52
CA SER A 159 6.51 -6.69 3.11
C SER A 159 6.09 -5.68 2.05
N THR A 160 6.74 -5.77 0.89
CA THR A 160 6.40 -5.01 -0.31
C THR A 160 4.97 -5.27 -0.81
N THR A 161 4.48 -6.50 -0.74
CA THR A 161 3.11 -6.82 -1.18
C THR A 161 2.08 -6.18 -0.25
N SER A 162 2.31 -6.26 1.07
CA SER A 162 1.47 -5.60 2.06
C SER A 162 1.37 -4.10 1.83
N LEU A 163 2.53 -3.44 1.60
CA LEU A 163 2.57 -2.01 1.29
C LEU A 163 1.78 -1.67 0.03
N VAL A 164 2.05 -2.36 -1.08
CA VAL A 164 1.36 -2.10 -2.36
C VAL A 164 -0.15 -2.27 -2.23
N VAL A 165 -0.61 -3.32 -1.54
CA VAL A 165 -2.03 -3.60 -1.34
C VAL A 165 -2.67 -2.57 -0.42
N ALA A 166 -2.03 -2.22 0.70
CA ALA A 166 -2.52 -1.17 1.61
C ALA A 166 -2.63 0.19 0.89
N SER A 167 -1.63 0.54 0.07
CA SER A 167 -1.64 1.77 -0.73
C SER A 167 -2.75 1.78 -1.79
N ALA A 168 -3.01 0.66 -2.45
CA ALA A 168 -4.11 0.51 -3.40
C ALA A 168 -5.47 0.65 -2.71
N LEU A 169 -5.70 -0.07 -1.60
CA LEU A 169 -6.94 0.03 -0.81
C LEU A 169 -7.19 1.44 -0.29
N THR A 170 -6.13 2.12 0.17
CA THR A 170 -6.21 3.51 0.63
C THR A 170 -6.54 4.46 -0.51
N THR A 171 -5.87 4.30 -1.66
CA THR A 171 -6.14 5.13 -2.85
C THR A 171 -7.56 4.93 -3.34
N TRP A 172 -8.05 3.68 -3.38
CA TRP A 172 -9.44 3.37 -3.69
C TRP A 172 -10.39 4.13 -2.76
N ALA A 173 -10.20 4.02 -1.45
CA ALA A 173 -11.04 4.67 -0.46
C ALA A 173 -11.01 6.20 -0.56
N ILE A 174 -9.85 6.78 -0.83
CA ILE A 174 -9.70 8.22 -1.04
C ILE A 174 -10.38 8.68 -2.33
N CYS A 175 -10.32 7.92 -3.42
CA CYS A 175 -10.90 8.31 -4.70
C CYS A 175 -12.42 8.11 -4.73
N THR A 176 -12.92 7.02 -4.16
CA THR A 176 -14.33 6.62 -4.23
C THR A 176 -15.16 7.03 -3.02
N ASN A 177 -14.51 7.35 -1.89
CA ASN A 177 -15.15 7.44 -0.57
C ASN A 177 -15.85 6.14 -0.15
N GLU A 178 -15.45 4.99 -0.69
CA GLU A 178 -15.97 3.67 -0.33
C GLU A 178 -14.87 2.82 0.33
N GLY A 179 -15.20 2.13 1.42
CA GLY A 179 -14.27 1.23 2.11
C GLY A 179 -14.30 -0.18 1.53
N PHE A 180 -13.22 -0.94 1.73
CA PHE A 180 -13.13 -2.35 1.32
C PHE A 180 -13.24 -3.30 2.53
N GLY A 181 -14.47 -3.65 2.90
CA GLY A 181 -14.74 -4.55 4.03
C GLY A 181 -14.07 -4.09 5.33
N ASP A 182 -13.51 -5.04 6.10
CA ASP A 182 -12.85 -4.78 7.38
C ASP A 182 -11.40 -4.24 7.24
N LEU A 183 -10.89 -4.09 6.00
CA LEU A 183 -9.51 -3.65 5.75
C LEU A 183 -9.40 -2.12 5.69
N THR A 184 -10.52 -1.41 5.57
CA THR A 184 -10.59 0.04 5.50
C THR A 184 -11.63 0.55 6.50
N ARG A 185 -11.25 1.55 7.30
CA ARG A 185 -12.14 2.23 8.24
C ARG A 185 -12.04 3.72 8.04
N PHE A 186 -13.20 4.38 7.93
CA PHE A 186 -13.26 5.83 7.99
C PHE A 186 -13.09 6.28 9.44
N VAL A 187 -12.24 7.28 9.65
CA VAL A 187 -11.85 7.81 10.96
C VAL A 187 -12.60 9.11 11.23
#